data_AF-A0AA88I2P3-F1
#
_entry.id   AF-A0AA88I2P3-F1
#
_cell.length_a   1.000
_cell.length_b   1.000
_cell.length_c   1.000
_cell.angle_alpha   90.00
_cell.angle_beta   90.00
_cell.angle_gamma   90.00
#
_symmetry.space_group_name_H-M   'P 1'
#
loop_
_entity.id
_entity.type
_entity.pdbx_description
1 polymer ?
#
loop_
_entity_poly.entity_id
_entity_poly.type
_entity_poly.pdbx_seq_one_letter_code
_entity_poly.pdbx_strand_id
1 'polypeptide(L)'
;SNSACIPSIPAALLDWRDFRVASTSDLKGSGGISNAVGCQCIRCPGCSNFSVNFPKRGGFFKGFPGCAEGIVVVQMVEDILKNCAERESGKIHLVENRTAKIPKKLIWKLEKCLQQEIDNIGTELDREMENLDVLIHTYDGYGKELVKKNSISPDVFIQVVLQLTYYRIYGCLGATYESASTRRFRKGRVDCIRAATPEALEWVKAMTSEGALNEERLSKFKRAVNAQTEIMTDNILGRGIDIHLMGIKEAAKELGIKLSLFDSPAFKKANHFCLSTSQVLQLQVEKPGLSLENDRGRERTPRKRQSSERSGNSRDRRRQEENCQTSQGA
;
A
#
# COMPACT_ATOMS: atom_id res chain seq x y z
N SER A 1 -29.78 14.66 -38.83
CA SER A 1 -29.99 14.10 -37.47
C SER A 1 -28.79 13.21 -37.15
N ASN A 2 -27.71 13.82 -36.66
CA ASN A 2 -26.44 13.14 -36.42
C ASN A 2 -26.45 12.45 -35.06
N SER A 3 -26.59 11.12 -35.08
CA SER A 3 -26.23 10.23 -33.97
C SER A 3 -24.70 10.18 -33.88
N ALA A 4 -24.10 10.97 -32.99
CA ALA A 4 -22.70 10.85 -32.65
C ALA A 4 -22.51 9.59 -31.78
N CYS A 5 -21.80 8.60 -32.33
CA CYS A 5 -21.37 7.41 -31.61
C CYS A 5 -20.60 7.79 -30.34
N ILE A 6 -21.12 7.39 -29.19
CA ILE A 6 -20.43 7.42 -27.90
C ILE A 6 -19.27 6.40 -27.99
N PRO A 7 -18.01 6.75 -27.71
CA PRO A 7 -16.93 5.78 -27.67
C PRO A 7 -17.22 4.75 -26.58
N SER A 8 -17.38 3.50 -26.98
CA SER A 8 -17.47 2.36 -26.09
C SER A 8 -16.22 2.32 -25.21
N ILE A 9 -16.43 2.26 -23.90
CA ILE A 9 -15.37 1.89 -22.95
C ILE A 9 -14.92 0.48 -23.39
N PRO A 10 -13.63 0.25 -23.70
CA PRO A 10 -13.17 -1.04 -24.20
C PRO A 10 -13.62 -2.16 -23.27
N ALA A 11 -14.15 -3.26 -23.82
CA ALA A 11 -14.49 -4.47 -23.04
C ALA A 11 -13.30 -4.96 -22.19
N ALA A 12 -12.06 -4.59 -22.53
CA ALA A 12 -10.85 -4.80 -21.73
C ALA A 12 -10.87 -4.13 -20.33
N LEU A 13 -11.64 -3.06 -20.13
CA LEU A 13 -11.90 -2.46 -18.80
C LEU A 13 -13.02 -3.18 -18.03
N LEU A 14 -13.62 -4.23 -18.60
CA LEU A 14 -14.67 -5.06 -17.99
C LEU A 14 -14.26 -6.54 -17.91
N ASP A 15 -13.26 -6.98 -18.67
CA ASP A 15 -12.72 -8.34 -18.65
C ASP A 15 -11.66 -8.50 -17.54
N TRP A 16 -12.14 -8.66 -16.31
CA TRP A 16 -11.34 -8.82 -15.10
C TRP A 16 -11.30 -10.27 -14.60
N ARG A 17 -11.49 -11.24 -15.51
CA ARG A 17 -11.41 -12.68 -15.18
C ARG A 17 -9.98 -13.11 -14.86
N ASP A 18 -8.98 -12.31 -15.25
CA ASP A 18 -7.56 -12.59 -15.04
C ASP A 18 -6.95 -11.94 -13.78
N PHE A 19 -7.72 -11.14 -13.02
CA PHE A 19 -7.31 -10.75 -11.67
C PHE A 19 -7.58 -11.92 -10.69
N ARG A 20 -6.88 -13.02 -10.90
CA ARG A 20 -6.70 -14.06 -9.89
C ARG A 20 -5.52 -13.63 -9.03
N VAL A 21 -5.66 -13.69 -7.71
CA VAL A 21 -4.48 -13.85 -6.86
C VAL A 21 -3.89 -15.19 -7.24
N ALA A 22 -2.91 -15.18 -8.14
CA ALA A 22 -2.26 -16.38 -8.62
C ALA A 22 -1.51 -17.01 -7.44
N SER A 23 -1.88 -18.25 -7.08
CA SER A 23 -0.98 -19.11 -6.33
C SER A 23 0.28 -19.31 -7.17
N THR A 24 1.42 -19.30 -6.50
CA THR A 24 2.79 -19.46 -7.01
C THR A 24 2.96 -20.47 -8.14
N SER A 25 2.70 -20.03 -9.38
CA SER A 25 3.26 -20.55 -10.63
C SER A 25 2.56 -19.81 -11.76
N ASP A 26 3.08 -18.66 -12.16
CA ASP A 26 3.32 -18.34 -13.57
C ASP A 26 3.62 -16.85 -13.82
N LEU A 27 4.74 -16.66 -14.52
CA LEU A 27 5.05 -15.60 -15.50
C LEU A 27 5.46 -14.18 -15.06
N LYS A 28 6.79 -13.98 -15.16
CA LYS A 28 7.60 -12.97 -15.87
C LYS A 28 6.96 -11.66 -16.40
N GLY A 29 7.61 -10.53 -16.08
CA GLY A 29 8.04 -9.53 -17.08
C GLY A 29 7.49 -8.09 -16.98
N SER A 30 8.26 -7.21 -16.31
CA SER A 30 8.42 -5.75 -16.51
C SER A 30 7.20 -4.80 -16.68
N GLY A 31 7.13 -3.83 -15.76
CA GLY A 31 6.64 -2.47 -16.01
C GLY A 31 5.20 -2.18 -15.54
N GLY A 32 5.01 -1.93 -14.25
CA GLY A 32 3.67 -1.76 -13.67
C GLY A 32 3.62 -0.71 -12.56
N ILE A 33 2.38 -0.29 -12.27
CA ILE A 33 2.02 0.58 -11.15
C ILE A 33 2.32 -0.19 -9.85
N SER A 34 3.29 0.28 -9.08
CA SER A 34 3.68 -0.32 -7.81
C SER A 34 2.88 0.31 -6.67
N ASN A 35 2.05 -0.50 -6.02
CA ASN A 35 1.64 -0.22 -4.64
C ASN A 35 2.69 -0.87 -3.74
N ALA A 36 3.51 -0.05 -3.09
CA ALA A 36 4.58 -0.54 -2.25
C ALA A 36 4.05 -0.96 -0.88
N VAL A 37 4.20 -2.24 -0.54
CA VAL A 37 4.22 -2.71 0.85
C VAL A 37 5.67 -2.70 1.29
N GLY A 38 6.00 -1.82 2.25
CA GLY A 38 7.36 -1.71 2.78
C GLY A 38 7.75 -2.97 3.55
N CYS A 39 8.70 -3.74 3.04
CA CYS A 39 9.24 -4.90 3.74
C CYS A 39 10.48 -4.49 4.55
N GLN A 40 10.50 -4.84 5.84
CA GLN A 40 11.42 -4.30 6.82
C GLN A 40 12.69 -5.16 6.92
N CYS A 41 13.85 -4.60 6.56
CA CYS A 41 15.14 -5.18 6.98
C CYS A 41 15.50 -4.61 8.36
N ILE A 42 15.59 -5.46 9.38
CA ILE A 42 15.67 -5.04 10.80
C ILE A 42 17.01 -5.39 11.46
N ARG A 43 17.79 -6.33 10.91
CA ARG A 43 19.12 -6.66 11.44
C ARG A 43 20.23 -5.67 11.05
N CYS A 44 19.88 -4.49 10.51
CA CYS A 44 20.82 -3.40 10.23
C CYS A 44 20.66 -2.31 11.32
N PRO A 45 21.72 -1.92 12.04
CA PRO A 45 21.58 -1.14 13.27
C PRO A 45 21.26 0.34 12.99
N GLY A 46 20.25 0.85 13.71
CA GLY A 46 19.90 2.26 13.81
C GLY A 46 18.42 2.53 13.45
N CYS A 47 17.58 2.81 14.44
CA CYS A 47 16.28 3.46 14.22
C CYS A 47 16.51 4.95 13.95
N SER A 48 17.23 5.26 12.88
CA SER A 48 17.39 6.63 12.38
C SER A 48 16.19 6.98 11.52
N ASN A 49 15.74 8.24 11.52
CA ASN A 49 14.61 8.72 10.69
C ASN A 49 14.68 8.28 9.21
N PHE A 50 15.90 8.05 8.71
CA PHE A 50 16.17 7.49 7.39
C PHE A 50 17.39 6.55 7.45
N SER A 51 17.39 5.48 6.67
CA SER A 51 18.52 4.56 6.50
C SER A 51 18.72 4.22 5.03
N VAL A 52 19.97 4.30 4.56
CA VAL A 52 20.36 3.85 3.22
C VAL A 52 21.07 2.51 3.36
N ASN A 53 20.57 1.49 2.67
CA ASN A 53 21.14 0.15 2.74
C ASN A 53 21.72 -0.22 1.38
N PHE A 54 22.99 -0.63 1.36
CA PHE A 54 23.66 -1.14 0.16
C PHE A 54 24.04 -2.61 0.36
N PRO A 55 23.09 -3.56 0.21
CA PRO A 55 23.46 -4.97 0.14
C PRO A 55 24.44 -5.25 -1.02
N LYS A 56 25.21 -6.34 -0.90
CA LYS A 56 26.22 -6.76 -1.90
C LYS A 56 25.67 -6.96 -3.33
N ARG A 57 24.34 -6.92 -3.54
CA ARG A 57 23.65 -7.14 -4.83
C ARG A 57 22.57 -6.09 -5.15
N GLY A 58 22.74 -4.86 -4.70
CA GLY A 58 21.82 -3.74 -4.99
C GLY A 58 21.64 -2.83 -3.78
N GLY A 59 21.09 -1.63 -3.96
CA GLY A 59 20.79 -0.70 -2.88
C GLY A 59 19.29 -0.52 -2.67
N PHE A 60 18.85 -0.30 -1.44
CA PHE A 60 17.49 0.14 -1.13
C PHE A 60 17.49 1.24 -0.06
N PHE A 61 16.50 2.11 -0.12
CA PHE A 61 16.29 3.21 0.81
C PHE A 61 15.16 2.90 1.78
N LYS A 62 15.29 3.32 3.04
CA LYS A 62 14.29 3.14 4.09
C LYS A 62 14.02 4.47 4.78
N GLY A 63 12.78 4.96 4.72
CA GLY A 63 12.30 6.07 5.54
C GLY A 63 11.43 5.57 6.69
N PHE A 64 11.46 6.27 7.83
CA PHE A 64 10.57 5.98 8.95
C PHE A 64 9.37 6.96 8.96
N PRO A 65 8.13 6.45 9.13
CA PRO A 65 6.92 7.27 9.01
C PRO A 65 6.72 8.30 10.15
N GLY A 66 7.52 8.23 11.23
CA GLY A 66 7.41 9.14 12.37
C GLY A 66 7.73 10.60 12.04
N CYS A 67 8.65 10.86 11.11
CA CYS A 67 9.13 12.21 10.80
C CYS A 67 8.49 12.83 9.55
N ALA A 68 8.13 12.02 8.55
CA ALA A 68 7.62 12.50 7.27
C ALA A 68 6.76 11.43 6.56
N GLU A 69 5.91 11.88 5.63
CA GLU A 69 5.16 11.01 4.71
C GLU A 69 6.07 10.41 3.64
N GLY A 70 5.65 9.25 3.08
CA GLY A 70 6.42 8.51 2.08
C GLY A 70 6.85 9.35 0.87
N ILE A 71 6.01 10.31 0.43
CA ILE A 71 6.33 11.18 -0.70
C ILE A 71 7.56 12.07 -0.47
N VAL A 72 7.80 12.51 0.77
CA VAL A 72 9.00 13.31 1.10
C VAL A 72 10.25 12.45 1.01
N VAL A 73 10.14 11.20 1.47
CA VAL A 73 11.23 10.22 1.39
C VAL A 73 11.54 9.89 -0.07
N VAL A 74 10.52 9.70 -0.90
CA VAL A 74 10.67 9.40 -2.33
C VAL A 74 11.35 10.55 -3.05
N GLN A 75 10.89 11.79 -2.86
CA GLN A 75 11.50 12.98 -3.45
C GLN A 75 12.99 13.09 -3.08
N MET A 76 13.32 12.86 -1.80
CA MET A 76 14.69 12.89 -1.33
C MET A 76 15.55 11.79 -1.99
N VAL A 77 15.00 10.58 -2.13
CA VAL A 77 15.67 9.47 -2.80
C VAL A 77 15.90 9.78 -4.28
N GLU A 78 14.91 10.36 -4.96
CA GLU A 78 15.02 10.77 -6.36
C GLU A 78 16.10 11.84 -6.55
N ASP A 79 16.15 12.85 -5.69
CA ASP A 79 17.19 13.88 -5.73
C ASP A 79 18.59 13.30 -5.50
N ILE A 80 18.73 12.34 -4.57
CA ILE A 80 19.98 11.61 -4.34
C ILE A 80 20.40 10.85 -5.60
N LEU A 81 19.47 10.10 -6.21
CA LEU A 81 19.75 9.30 -7.42
C LEU A 81 20.12 10.20 -8.61
N LYS A 82 19.45 11.34 -8.78
CA LYS A 82 19.77 12.33 -9.80
C LYS A 82 21.19 12.88 -9.61
N ASN A 83 21.54 13.27 -8.39
CA ASN A 83 22.88 13.77 -8.07
C ASN A 83 23.97 12.71 -8.31
N CYS A 84 23.69 11.44 -8.02
CA CYS A 84 24.60 10.33 -8.34
C CYS A 84 24.82 10.19 -9.85
N ALA A 85 23.76 10.24 -10.66
CA ALA A 85 23.87 10.16 -12.12
C ALA A 85 24.61 11.37 -12.72
N GLU A 86 24.36 12.59 -12.21
CA GLU A 86 25.07 13.79 -12.65
C GLU A 86 26.57 13.72 -12.32
N ARG A 87 26.93 13.12 -11.18
CA ARG A 87 28.32 12.82 -10.83
C ARG A 87 28.97 11.79 -11.76
N GLU A 88 28.28 10.70 -12.08
CA GLU A 88 28.78 9.70 -13.05
C GLU A 88 29.01 10.33 -14.43
N SER A 89 28.18 11.29 -14.83
CA SER A 89 28.33 12.04 -16.08
C SER A 89 29.42 13.12 -16.04
N GLY A 90 30.13 13.29 -14.91
CA GLY A 90 31.21 14.26 -14.76
C GLY A 90 30.76 15.71 -14.57
N LYS A 91 29.46 15.99 -14.42
CA LYS A 91 28.92 17.33 -14.16
C LYS A 91 29.19 17.83 -12.74
N ILE A 92 29.41 16.91 -11.80
CA ILE A 92 29.75 17.21 -10.41
C ILE A 92 31.14 16.64 -10.13
N HIS A 93 32.11 17.52 -9.86
CA HIS A 93 33.48 17.13 -9.52
C HIS A 93 33.64 16.95 -8.00
N LEU A 94 34.35 15.90 -7.59
CA LEU A 94 34.72 15.71 -6.19
C LEU A 94 35.86 16.64 -5.82
N VAL A 95 35.73 17.31 -4.68
CA VAL A 95 36.88 17.89 -4.00
C VAL A 95 37.57 16.74 -3.25
N GLU A 96 38.79 16.38 -3.66
CA GLU A 96 39.61 15.43 -2.92
C GLU A 96 39.94 16.02 -1.54
N ASN A 97 39.23 15.56 -0.51
CA ASN A 97 39.59 15.89 0.85
C ASN A 97 40.65 14.91 1.36
N ARG A 98 41.91 15.20 1.05
CA ARG A 98 43.09 14.43 1.49
C ARG A 98 43.33 14.48 3.01
N THR A 99 42.52 15.24 3.76
CA THR A 99 42.59 15.39 5.22
C THR A 99 41.49 14.63 5.98
N ALA A 100 40.70 13.81 5.29
CA ALA A 100 39.61 13.05 5.91
C ALA A 100 40.14 12.12 7.02
N LYS A 101 39.55 12.22 8.21
CA LYS A 101 39.88 11.34 9.35
C LYS A 101 39.36 9.93 9.11
N ILE A 102 40.10 8.93 9.59
CA ILE A 102 39.70 7.53 9.52
C ILE A 102 38.42 7.31 10.37
N PRO A 103 37.39 6.62 9.85
CA PRO A 103 36.18 6.32 10.61
C PRO A 103 36.46 5.55 11.91
N LYS A 104 35.81 5.95 13.00
CA LYS A 104 35.96 5.32 14.32
C LYS A 104 34.92 4.23 14.54
N LYS A 105 35.38 3.01 14.85
CA LYS A 105 34.49 1.91 15.26
C LYS A 105 33.84 2.23 16.61
N LEU A 106 32.52 2.16 16.67
CA LEU A 106 31.77 2.25 17.92
C LEU A 106 31.78 0.88 18.61
N ILE A 107 32.12 0.85 19.90
CA ILE A 107 32.22 -0.36 20.72
C ILE A 107 31.25 -0.21 21.89
N TRP A 108 30.36 -1.18 22.04
CA TRP A 108 29.37 -1.23 23.11
C TRP A 108 29.76 -2.32 24.11
N LYS A 109 29.73 -2.00 25.41
CA LYS A 109 29.87 -2.99 26.48
C LYS A 109 28.47 -3.30 26.99
N LEU A 110 28.03 -4.55 26.82
CA LEU A 110 26.68 -4.97 27.17
C LEU A 110 26.69 -5.71 28.50
N GLU A 111 25.76 -5.35 29.38
CA GLU A 111 25.48 -6.12 30.58
C GLU A 111 24.70 -7.39 30.25
N LYS A 112 24.76 -8.40 31.13
CA LYS A 112 24.07 -9.69 30.90
C LYS A 112 22.56 -9.54 30.74
N CYS A 113 21.93 -8.66 31.53
CA CYS A 113 20.49 -8.39 31.42
C CYS A 113 20.13 -7.79 30.06
N LEU A 114 20.90 -6.82 29.58
CA LEU A 114 20.69 -6.18 28.28
C LEU A 114 20.94 -7.15 27.12
N GLN A 115 21.93 -8.04 27.25
CA GLN A 115 22.16 -9.08 26.24
C GLN A 115 20.95 -10.02 26.15
N GLN A 116 20.40 -10.46 27.29
CA GLN A 116 19.21 -11.30 27.31
C GLN A 116 17.99 -10.59 26.69
N GLU A 117 17.83 -9.29 26.92
CA GLU A 117 16.77 -8.49 26.32
C GLU A 117 16.92 -8.40 24.80
N ILE A 118 18.13 -8.16 24.29
CA ILE A 118 18.42 -8.18 22.85
C ILE A 118 18.08 -9.54 22.22
N ASP A 119 18.43 -10.63 22.89
CA ASP A 119 18.16 -11.99 22.41
C ASP A 119 16.65 -12.29 22.39
N ASN A 120 15.91 -11.82 23.40
CA ASN A 120 14.45 -11.94 23.47
C ASN A 120 13.78 -11.14 22.35
N ILE A 121 14.17 -9.89 22.14
CA ILE A 121 13.67 -9.04 21.04
C ILE A 121 14.01 -9.67 19.69
N GLY A 122 15.20 -10.24 19.52
CA GLY A 122 15.58 -10.96 18.31
C GLY A 122 14.65 -12.15 18.03
N THR A 123 14.28 -12.90 19.06
CA THR A 123 13.36 -14.04 18.94
C THR A 123 11.93 -13.59 18.61
N GLU A 124 11.44 -12.54 19.26
CA GLU A 124 10.13 -11.96 18.96
C GLU A 124 10.06 -11.45 17.52
N LEU A 125 11.12 -10.77 17.08
CA LEU A 125 11.23 -10.27 15.73
C LEU A 125 11.24 -11.37 14.67
N ASP A 126 11.97 -12.46 14.92
CA ASP A 126 12.00 -13.60 14.01
C ASP A 126 10.59 -14.21 13.86
N ARG A 127 9.80 -14.28 14.94
CA ARG A 127 8.39 -14.73 14.90
C ARG A 127 7.50 -13.80 14.08
N GLU A 128 7.63 -12.49 14.26
CA GLU A 128 6.87 -11.51 13.46
C GLU A 128 7.25 -11.57 11.98
N MET A 129 8.54 -11.78 11.67
CA MET A 129 8.99 -11.98 10.29
C MET A 129 8.42 -13.27 9.66
N GLU A 130 8.29 -14.35 10.43
CA GLU A 130 7.66 -15.59 9.97
C GLU A 130 6.15 -15.43 9.69
N ASN A 131 5.49 -14.48 10.35
CA ASN A 131 4.07 -14.18 10.19
C ASN A 131 3.78 -13.13 9.08
N LEU A 132 4.81 -12.61 8.42
CA LEU A 132 4.67 -11.60 7.37
C LEU A 132 4.66 -12.24 5.97
N ASP A 133 3.58 -12.03 5.22
CA ASP A 133 3.48 -12.39 3.81
C ASP A 133 3.53 -11.14 2.92
N VAL A 134 4.40 -11.14 1.89
CA VAL A 134 4.59 -10.02 0.98
C VAL A 134 4.68 -10.51 -0.45
N LEU A 135 3.78 -9.99 -1.29
CA LEU A 135 3.78 -10.19 -2.73
C LEU A 135 4.00 -8.84 -3.43
N ILE A 136 5.03 -8.76 -4.28
CA ILE A 136 5.20 -7.65 -5.22
C ILE A 136 4.56 -8.05 -6.53
N HIS A 137 3.45 -7.41 -6.86
CA HIS A 137 2.74 -7.65 -8.11
C HIS A 137 2.94 -6.47 -9.07
N THR A 138 3.46 -6.76 -10.26
CA THR A 138 3.61 -5.79 -11.35
C THR A 138 2.54 -6.09 -12.37
N TYR A 139 1.58 -5.17 -12.54
CA TYR A 139 0.53 -5.29 -13.55
C TYR A 139 0.92 -4.55 -14.83
N ASP A 140 0.94 -5.27 -15.96
CA ASP A 140 1.41 -4.80 -17.27
C ASP A 140 0.29 -4.69 -18.33
N GLY A 141 -0.94 -5.12 -18.00
CA GLY A 141 -2.06 -5.12 -18.96
C GLY A 141 -2.50 -3.72 -19.42
N TYR A 142 -2.42 -2.72 -18.56
CA TYR A 142 -2.61 -1.31 -18.90
C TYR A 142 -2.03 -0.39 -17.81
N GLY A 143 -1.89 0.89 -18.14
CA GLY A 143 -1.43 1.91 -17.21
C GLY A 143 -2.37 3.11 -17.08
N LYS A 144 -1.88 4.16 -16.42
CA LYS A 144 -2.62 5.41 -16.13
C LYS A 144 -3.26 6.05 -17.37
N GLU A 145 -2.66 5.88 -18.55
CA GLU A 145 -3.13 6.49 -19.80
C GLU A 145 -4.50 5.97 -20.23
N LEU A 146 -4.76 4.66 -20.06
CA LEU A 146 -6.07 4.08 -20.39
C LEU A 146 -7.17 4.65 -19.48
N VAL A 147 -6.88 4.75 -18.18
CA VAL A 147 -7.82 5.25 -17.18
C VAL A 147 -8.12 6.73 -17.42
N LYS A 148 -7.09 7.53 -17.71
CA LYS A 148 -7.22 8.95 -18.01
C LYS A 148 -8.01 9.24 -19.29
N LYS A 149 -7.88 8.40 -20.32
CA LYS A 149 -8.70 8.52 -21.55
C LYS A 149 -10.20 8.40 -21.29
N ASN A 150 -10.58 7.77 -20.18
CA ASN A 150 -11.98 7.65 -19.74
C ASN A 150 -12.36 8.72 -18.71
N SER A 151 -11.54 9.75 -18.51
CA SER A 151 -11.75 10.85 -17.56
C SER A 151 -11.85 10.40 -16.10
N ILE A 152 -11.15 9.33 -15.74
CA ILE A 152 -11.09 8.81 -14.36
C ILE A 152 -9.69 9.04 -13.79
N SER A 153 -9.59 9.40 -12.52
CA SER A 153 -8.31 9.42 -11.80
C SER A 153 -7.77 7.99 -11.65
N PRO A 154 -6.51 7.70 -12.02
CA PRO A 154 -5.90 6.39 -11.80
C PRO A 154 -5.97 5.91 -10.36
N ASP A 155 -5.86 6.82 -9.41
CA ASP A 155 -5.93 6.53 -7.98
C ASP A 155 -7.33 6.06 -7.56
N VAL A 156 -8.34 6.88 -7.88
CA VAL A 156 -9.76 6.55 -7.69
C VAL A 156 -10.13 5.21 -8.32
N PHE A 157 -9.65 4.97 -9.55
CA PHE A 157 -9.89 3.72 -10.25
C PHE A 157 -9.36 2.52 -9.47
N ILE A 158 -8.10 2.57 -9.03
CA ILE A 158 -7.47 1.48 -8.26
C ILE A 158 -8.20 1.26 -6.94
N GLN A 159 -8.58 2.32 -6.23
CA GLN A 159 -9.32 2.19 -4.97
C GLN A 159 -10.67 1.49 -5.13
N VAL A 160 -11.43 1.88 -6.15
CA VAL A 160 -12.70 1.24 -6.47
C VAL A 160 -12.47 -0.23 -6.83
N VAL A 161 -11.48 -0.55 -7.66
CA VAL A 161 -11.12 -1.94 -8.02
C VAL A 161 -10.68 -2.76 -6.81
N LEU A 162 -9.95 -2.18 -5.85
CA LEU A 162 -9.58 -2.86 -4.61
C LEU A 162 -10.80 -3.27 -3.79
N GLN A 163 -11.88 -2.46 -3.79
CA GLN A 163 -13.15 -2.85 -3.16
C GLN A 163 -13.76 -4.09 -3.84
N LEU A 164 -13.71 -4.18 -5.17
CA LEU A 164 -14.16 -5.37 -5.90
C LEU A 164 -13.33 -6.61 -5.54
N THR A 165 -12.02 -6.47 -5.50
CA THR A 165 -11.11 -7.57 -5.13
C THR A 165 -11.39 -8.05 -3.71
N TYR A 166 -11.52 -7.13 -2.76
CA TYR A 166 -11.85 -7.47 -1.36
C TYR A 166 -13.21 -8.18 -1.27
N TYR A 167 -14.23 -7.64 -1.95
CA TYR A 167 -15.57 -8.24 -1.96
C TYR A 167 -15.59 -9.65 -2.57
N ARG A 168 -14.81 -9.91 -3.63
CA ARG A 168 -14.70 -11.24 -4.25
C ARG A 168 -14.08 -12.29 -3.30
N ILE A 169 -13.20 -11.87 -2.39
CA ILE A 169 -12.53 -12.78 -1.45
C ILE A 169 -13.40 -13.01 -0.21
N TYR A 170 -14.02 -11.96 0.33
CA TYR A 170 -14.65 -11.98 1.65
C TYR A 170 -16.18 -11.87 1.63
N GLY A 171 -16.79 -11.54 0.49
CA GLY A 171 -18.24 -11.37 0.34
C GLY A 171 -18.82 -10.09 0.97
N CYS A 172 -17.97 -9.21 1.51
CA CYS A 172 -18.35 -7.93 2.10
C CYS A 172 -17.31 -6.85 1.79
N LEU A 173 -17.62 -5.59 2.09
CA LEU A 173 -16.60 -4.55 2.17
C LEU A 173 -16.05 -4.46 3.59
N GLY A 174 -14.78 -4.09 3.71
CA GLY A 174 -14.11 -3.82 4.98
C GLY A 174 -13.85 -2.33 5.15
N ALA A 175 -13.70 -1.86 6.40
CA ALA A 175 -13.25 -0.49 6.65
C ALA A 175 -11.90 -0.30 5.96
N THR A 176 -11.85 0.68 5.05
CA THR A 176 -10.68 0.96 4.21
C THR A 176 -10.09 2.30 4.60
N TYR A 177 -8.78 2.31 4.84
CA TYR A 177 -7.97 3.51 4.99
C TYR A 177 -7.20 3.76 3.69
N GLU A 178 -7.26 4.99 3.20
CA GLU A 178 -6.37 5.51 2.18
C GLU A 178 -5.81 6.86 2.65
N SER A 179 -4.48 7.02 2.56
CA SER A 179 -3.82 8.24 2.99
C SER A 179 -4.12 9.43 2.05
N ALA A 180 -4.75 10.50 2.55
CA ALA A 180 -4.93 11.77 1.84
C ALA A 180 -3.93 12.82 2.33
N SER A 181 -3.01 13.27 1.48
CA SER A 181 -2.09 14.35 1.86
C SER A 181 -2.82 15.70 2.00
N THR A 182 -2.67 16.32 3.17
CA THR A 182 -3.20 17.65 3.51
C THR A 182 -2.10 18.72 3.49
N ARG A 183 -0.94 18.43 2.89
CA ARG A 183 0.25 19.31 2.82
C ARG A 183 0.01 20.70 2.21
N ARG A 184 -1.16 20.93 1.56
CA ARG A 184 -1.60 22.26 1.15
C ARG A 184 -1.87 23.21 2.32
N PHE A 185 -2.13 22.66 3.51
CA PHE A 185 -2.30 23.40 4.75
C PHE A 185 -0.99 23.48 5.53
N ARG A 186 -0.79 24.57 6.29
CA ARG A 186 0.39 24.74 7.14
C ARG A 186 0.46 23.62 8.18
N LYS A 187 1.59 22.90 8.23
CA LYS A 187 1.80 21.69 9.05
C LYS A 187 0.83 20.54 8.74
N GLY A 188 0.18 20.57 7.58
CA GLY A 188 -0.67 19.47 7.12
C GLY A 188 0.11 18.16 7.05
N ARG A 189 -0.54 17.08 7.49
CA ARG A 189 -0.06 15.70 7.43
C ARG A 189 -0.99 14.91 6.51
N VAL A 190 -1.63 13.88 7.03
CA VAL A 190 -2.58 13.03 6.30
C VAL A 190 -3.96 13.03 6.95
N ASP A 191 -4.99 12.98 6.12
CA ASP A 191 -6.36 12.57 6.47
C ASP A 191 -6.65 11.17 5.91
N CYS A 192 -7.86 10.65 6.10
CA CYS A 192 -8.27 9.30 5.69
C CYS A 192 -9.40 9.32 4.65
N ILE A 193 -9.08 8.92 3.43
CA ILE A 193 -10.08 8.62 2.40
C ILE A 193 -10.68 7.24 2.71
N ARG A 194 -12.00 7.19 2.88
CA ARG A 194 -12.74 5.95 3.18
C ARG A 194 -13.37 5.39 1.90
N ALA A 195 -12.65 4.49 1.23
CA ALA A 195 -13.07 3.97 -0.09
C ALA A 195 -14.22 2.94 -0.08
N ALA A 196 -14.57 2.40 1.09
CA ALA A 196 -15.67 1.45 1.24
C ALA A 196 -17.03 2.16 1.30
N THR A 197 -17.46 2.75 0.18
CA THR A 197 -18.71 3.52 0.07
C THR A 197 -19.93 2.65 -0.25
N PRO A 198 -21.16 3.14 0.01
CA PRO A 198 -22.38 2.49 -0.47
C PRO A 198 -22.39 2.28 -2.00
N GLU A 199 -21.91 3.26 -2.77
CA GLU A 199 -21.83 3.18 -4.23
C GLU A 199 -20.84 2.11 -4.69
N ALA A 200 -19.70 1.98 -3.99
CA ALA A 200 -18.76 0.89 -4.22
C ALA A 200 -19.44 -0.46 -3.93
N LEU A 201 -20.18 -0.60 -2.82
CA LEU A 201 -20.92 -1.82 -2.48
C LEU A 201 -21.94 -2.21 -3.55
N GLU A 202 -22.70 -1.25 -4.06
CA GLU A 202 -23.68 -1.47 -5.13
C GLU A 202 -23.01 -1.96 -6.42
N TRP A 203 -21.88 -1.33 -6.78
CA TRP A 203 -21.13 -1.71 -7.97
C TRP A 203 -20.50 -3.10 -7.85
N VAL A 204 -19.83 -3.41 -6.73
CA VAL A 204 -19.19 -4.74 -6.56
C VAL A 204 -20.23 -5.85 -6.56
N LYS A 205 -21.41 -5.63 -5.97
CA LYS A 205 -22.54 -6.57 -6.03
C LYS A 205 -23.00 -6.84 -7.46
N ALA A 206 -23.10 -5.79 -8.29
CA ALA A 206 -23.47 -5.95 -9.70
C ALA A 206 -22.37 -6.67 -10.51
N MET A 207 -21.10 -6.44 -10.18
CA MET A 207 -19.96 -7.12 -10.81
C MET A 207 -19.87 -8.60 -10.46
N THR A 208 -20.36 -9.01 -9.28
CA THR A 208 -20.40 -10.42 -8.85
C THR A 208 -21.71 -11.13 -9.12
N SER A 209 -22.74 -10.42 -9.61
CA SER A 209 -24.02 -11.01 -9.98
C SER A 209 -23.97 -11.59 -11.39
N GLU A 210 -24.44 -12.83 -11.56
CA GLU A 210 -24.49 -13.52 -12.86
C GLU A 210 -25.51 -12.89 -13.83
N GLY A 211 -26.53 -12.20 -13.31
CA GLY A 211 -27.63 -11.62 -14.11
C GLY A 211 -27.51 -10.13 -14.45
N ALA A 212 -26.49 -9.42 -13.95
CA ALA A 212 -26.37 -7.98 -14.18
C ALA A 212 -25.88 -7.67 -15.60
N LEU A 213 -26.56 -6.74 -16.27
CA LEU A 213 -26.19 -6.27 -17.61
C LEU A 213 -24.91 -5.40 -17.55
N ASN A 214 -24.14 -5.37 -18.64
CA ASN A 214 -22.90 -4.59 -18.69
C ASN A 214 -23.17 -3.08 -18.55
N GLU A 215 -24.30 -2.60 -19.05
CA GLU A 215 -24.76 -1.23 -18.92
C GLU A 215 -25.04 -0.88 -17.45
N GLU A 216 -25.64 -1.80 -16.70
CA GLU A 216 -25.91 -1.63 -15.27
C GLU A 216 -24.61 -1.59 -14.47
N ARG A 217 -23.69 -2.53 -14.74
CA ARG A 217 -22.36 -2.57 -14.12
C ARG A 217 -21.60 -1.28 -14.37
N LEU A 218 -21.63 -0.78 -15.61
CA LEU A 218 -20.95 0.46 -15.99
C LEU A 218 -21.58 1.69 -15.32
N SER A 219 -22.92 1.75 -15.25
CA SER A 219 -23.63 2.85 -14.59
C SER A 219 -23.25 2.93 -13.11
N LYS A 220 -23.28 1.78 -12.40
CA LYS A 220 -22.88 1.70 -10.99
C LYS A 220 -21.38 1.99 -10.79
N PHE A 221 -20.53 1.58 -11.72
CA PHE A 221 -19.11 1.91 -11.68
C PHE A 221 -18.87 3.41 -11.70
N LYS A 222 -19.54 4.14 -12.61
CA LYS A 222 -19.43 5.60 -12.70
C LYS A 222 -19.89 6.28 -11.41
N ARG A 223 -20.94 5.78 -10.76
CA ARG A 223 -21.38 6.28 -9.44
C ARG A 223 -20.32 6.05 -8.36
N ALA A 224 -19.74 4.85 -8.29
CA ALA A 224 -18.68 4.54 -7.33
C ALA A 224 -17.44 5.43 -7.53
N VAL A 225 -17.03 5.64 -8.80
CA VAL A 225 -15.92 6.53 -9.16
C VAL A 225 -16.19 7.98 -8.77
N ASN A 226 -17.41 8.48 -9.02
CA ASN A 226 -17.78 9.85 -8.65
C ASN A 226 -17.75 10.05 -7.13
N ALA A 227 -18.36 9.13 -6.38
CA ALA A 227 -18.37 9.17 -4.91
C ALA A 227 -16.94 9.13 -4.34
N GLN A 228 -16.09 8.23 -4.84
CA GLN A 228 -14.69 8.16 -4.43
C GLN A 228 -13.92 9.44 -4.77
N THR A 229 -14.20 10.05 -5.93
CA THR A 229 -13.57 11.32 -6.35
C THR A 229 -13.96 12.47 -5.41
N GLU A 230 -15.23 12.55 -5.02
CA GLU A 230 -15.75 13.55 -4.09
C GLU A 230 -15.11 13.40 -2.71
N ILE A 231 -15.12 12.19 -2.15
CA ILE A 231 -14.50 11.90 -0.85
C ILE A 231 -13.01 12.20 -0.87
N MET A 232 -12.28 11.78 -1.92
CA MET A 232 -10.87 12.11 -2.10
C MET A 232 -10.67 13.63 -2.09
N THR A 233 -11.49 14.35 -2.85
CA THR A 233 -11.41 15.82 -2.97
C THR A 233 -11.67 16.52 -1.63
N ASP A 234 -12.66 16.06 -0.87
CA ASP A 234 -12.97 16.59 0.45
C ASP A 234 -11.82 16.36 1.43
N ASN A 235 -11.25 15.16 1.45
CA ASN A 235 -10.13 14.83 2.34
C ASN A 235 -8.88 15.66 2.04
N ILE A 236 -8.46 15.80 0.78
CA ILE A 236 -7.29 16.64 0.44
C ILE A 236 -7.54 18.13 0.72
N LEU A 237 -8.80 18.54 0.80
CA LEU A 237 -9.24 19.89 1.18
C LEU A 237 -9.53 20.02 2.68
N GLY A 238 -9.19 19.03 3.50
CA GLY A 238 -9.33 19.08 4.96
C GLY A 238 -10.77 19.02 5.45
N ARG A 239 -11.68 18.47 4.65
CA ARG A 239 -13.09 18.23 4.99
C ARG A 239 -13.37 16.76 5.35
N GLY A 240 -12.32 15.95 5.53
CA GLY A 240 -12.44 14.59 6.03
C GLY A 240 -12.90 14.56 7.49
N ILE A 241 -13.42 13.41 7.91
CA ILE A 241 -13.99 13.25 9.26
C ILE A 241 -12.99 12.68 10.26
N ASP A 242 -12.00 11.92 9.81
CA ASP A 242 -11.18 11.07 10.67
C ASP A 242 -10.28 11.89 11.60
N ILE A 243 -9.54 12.86 11.04
CA ILE A 243 -8.68 13.74 11.85
C ILE A 243 -9.51 14.66 12.74
N HIS A 244 -10.68 15.09 12.29
CA HIS A 244 -11.59 15.90 13.11
C HIS A 244 -12.11 15.10 14.32
N LEU A 245 -12.61 13.88 14.09
CA LEU A 245 -13.07 12.98 15.16
C LEU A 245 -11.93 12.62 16.13
N MET A 246 -10.72 12.40 15.62
CA MET A 246 -9.53 12.19 16.46
C MET A 246 -9.23 13.42 17.33
N GLY A 247 -9.30 14.63 16.77
CA GLY A 247 -9.12 15.87 17.52
C GLY A 247 -10.14 16.04 18.65
N ILE A 248 -11.42 15.76 18.37
CA ILE A 248 -12.49 15.79 19.38
C ILE A 248 -12.21 14.75 20.48
N LYS A 249 -11.77 13.54 20.11
CA LYS A 249 -11.46 12.46 21.05
C LYS A 249 -10.34 12.85 22.02
N GLU A 250 -9.23 13.38 21.50
CA GLU A 250 -8.11 13.77 22.35
C GLU A 250 -8.45 14.99 23.21
N ALA A 251 -9.17 15.99 22.67
CA ALA A 251 -9.64 17.13 23.46
C ALA A 251 -10.59 16.71 24.60
N ALA A 252 -11.52 15.79 24.34
CA ALA A 252 -12.41 15.25 25.37
C ALA A 252 -11.63 14.52 26.47
N LYS A 253 -10.59 13.76 26.09
CA LYS A 253 -9.70 13.10 27.04
C LYS A 253 -8.93 14.08 27.91
N GLU A 254 -8.39 15.16 27.34
CA GLU A 254 -7.70 16.21 28.09
C GLU A 254 -8.62 16.92 29.09
N LEU A 255 -9.88 17.11 28.72
CA LEU A 255 -10.91 17.73 29.57
C LEU A 255 -11.57 16.75 30.56
N GLY A 256 -11.22 15.45 30.52
CA GLY A 256 -11.87 14.42 31.33
C GLY A 256 -13.33 14.15 30.97
N ILE A 257 -13.77 14.53 29.76
CA ILE A 257 -15.12 14.34 29.25
C ILE A 257 -15.20 12.97 28.56
N LYS A 258 -16.15 12.14 28.98
CA LYS A 258 -16.44 10.87 28.32
C LYS A 258 -17.50 11.04 27.23
N LEU A 259 -17.16 10.73 25.99
CA LEU A 259 -18.08 10.74 24.85
C LEU A 259 -18.41 9.31 24.41
N SER A 260 -19.68 8.92 24.52
CA SER A 260 -20.16 7.57 24.22
C SER A 260 -19.91 7.14 22.76
N LEU A 261 -19.84 8.10 21.84
CA LEU A 261 -19.52 7.88 20.43
C LEU A 261 -18.25 7.03 20.25
N PHE A 262 -17.18 7.36 20.98
CA PHE A 262 -15.87 6.71 20.82
C PHE A 262 -15.78 5.32 21.44
N ASP A 263 -16.69 4.98 22.35
CA ASP A 263 -16.81 3.65 22.94
C ASP A 263 -17.74 2.72 22.14
N SER A 264 -18.51 3.29 21.22
CA SER A 264 -19.52 2.56 20.45
C SER A 264 -18.90 1.44 19.60
N PRO A 265 -19.59 0.29 19.45
CA PRO A 265 -19.14 -0.77 18.54
C PRO A 265 -18.95 -0.30 17.10
N ALA A 266 -19.80 0.64 16.64
CA ALA A 266 -19.72 1.21 15.31
C ALA A 266 -18.42 1.99 15.09
N PHE A 267 -18.03 2.85 16.04
CA PHE A 267 -16.77 3.61 15.94
C PHE A 267 -15.56 2.67 15.96
N LYS A 268 -15.57 1.63 16.82
CA LYS A 268 -14.51 0.61 16.87
C LYS A 268 -14.39 -0.14 15.53
N LYS A 269 -15.52 -0.54 14.95
CA LYS A 269 -15.57 -1.22 13.64
C LYS A 269 -15.10 -0.30 12.51
N ALA A 270 -15.52 0.97 12.51
CA ALA A 270 -15.12 1.95 11.51
C ALA A 270 -13.62 2.29 11.53
N ASN A 271 -12.97 2.17 12.70
CA ASN A 271 -11.54 2.41 12.88
C ASN A 271 -10.69 1.12 12.91
N HIS A 272 -11.30 -0.03 12.61
CA HIS A 272 -10.58 -1.28 12.40
C HIS A 272 -10.36 -1.48 10.90
N PHE A 273 -9.30 -0.88 10.38
CA PHE A 273 -9.02 -0.88 8.94
C PHE A 273 -8.50 -2.24 8.46
N CYS A 274 -9.38 -3.04 7.86
CA CYS A 274 -9.02 -4.33 7.26
C CYS A 274 -8.21 -4.16 5.97
N LEU A 275 -8.32 -3.00 5.32
CA LEU A 275 -7.56 -2.64 4.13
C LEU A 275 -6.94 -1.27 4.37
N SER A 276 -5.61 -1.20 4.41
CA SER A 276 -4.85 0.05 4.55
C SER A 276 -4.00 0.25 3.32
N THR A 277 -4.24 1.36 2.62
CA THR A 277 -3.64 1.65 1.31
C THR A 277 -2.99 3.02 1.29
N SER A 278 -2.01 3.19 0.42
CA SER A 278 -1.37 4.47 0.16
C SER A 278 -0.81 4.49 -1.25
N GLN A 279 -1.09 5.55 -2.00
CA GLN A 279 -0.44 5.77 -3.28
C GLN A 279 0.92 6.46 -3.07
N VAL A 280 1.96 5.89 -3.65
CA VAL A 280 3.30 6.49 -3.71
C VAL A 280 3.73 6.58 -5.16
N LEU A 281 3.63 7.79 -5.73
CA LEU A 281 4.09 8.03 -7.09
C LEU A 281 5.62 8.08 -7.11
N GLN A 282 6.23 7.28 -7.97
CA GLN A 282 7.63 7.39 -8.33
C GLN A 282 7.74 8.14 -9.65
N LEU A 283 8.61 9.15 -9.72
CA LEU A 283 9.07 9.68 -11.00
C LEU A 283 9.92 8.60 -11.67
N GLN A 284 9.63 8.30 -12.93
CA GLN A 284 10.50 7.44 -13.73
C GLN A 284 11.85 8.14 -13.87
N VAL A 285 12.81 7.78 -13.03
CA VAL A 285 14.22 8.07 -13.33
C VAL A 285 14.59 7.11 -14.45
N GLU A 286 14.45 7.56 -15.70
CA GLU A 286 15.10 6.91 -16.83
C GLU A 286 16.60 6.86 -16.53
N LYS A 287 17.12 5.68 -16.19
CA LYS A 287 18.56 5.48 -16.12
C LYS A 287 19.09 5.33 -17.55
N PRO A 288 19.99 6.19 -18.03
CA PRO A 288 20.82 5.84 -19.18
C PRO A 288 21.72 4.68 -18.74
N GLY A 289 21.59 3.50 -19.34
CA GLY A 289 22.60 2.44 -19.26
C GLY A 289 22.46 1.36 -18.18
N LEU A 290 21.38 1.31 -17.39
CA LEU A 290 21.03 0.10 -16.63
C LEU A 290 19.89 -0.64 -17.32
N SER A 291 20.24 -1.42 -18.35
CA SER A 291 19.42 -2.57 -18.72
C SER A 291 19.32 -3.47 -17.50
N LEU A 292 18.10 -3.69 -16.99
CA LEU A 292 17.82 -4.86 -16.18
C LEU A 292 18.14 -6.07 -17.06
N GLU A 293 19.34 -6.61 -16.95
CA GLU A 293 19.62 -7.94 -17.46
C GLU A 293 18.63 -8.87 -16.76
N ASN A 294 17.66 -9.35 -17.53
CA ASN A 294 16.84 -10.48 -17.17
C ASN A 294 17.79 -11.61 -16.77
N ASP A 295 17.86 -11.91 -15.47
CA ASP A 295 18.58 -13.06 -14.92
C ASP A 295 17.83 -14.33 -15.40
N ARG A 296 18.04 -14.67 -16.68
CA ARG A 296 17.55 -15.89 -17.30
C ARG A 296 18.42 -17.04 -16.77
N GLY A 297 17.84 -17.84 -15.90
CA GLY A 297 18.27 -19.22 -15.69
C GLY A 297 19.38 -19.41 -14.65
N ARG A 298 18.98 -19.68 -13.41
CA ARG A 298 19.66 -20.67 -12.59
C ARG A 298 18.61 -21.47 -11.81
N GLU A 299 18.28 -22.64 -12.34
CA GLU A 299 17.55 -23.68 -11.62
C GLU A 299 18.24 -23.93 -10.28
N ARG A 300 17.52 -23.71 -9.18
CA ARG A 300 17.82 -24.36 -7.92
C ARG A 300 16.93 -25.59 -7.84
N THR A 301 17.54 -26.77 -7.94
CA THR A 301 16.90 -28.05 -7.70
C THR A 301 16.20 -28.06 -6.33
N PRO A 302 14.93 -28.50 -6.23
CA PRO A 302 14.24 -28.57 -4.96
C PRO A 302 14.86 -29.68 -4.10
N ARG A 303 15.31 -29.35 -2.89
CA ARG A 303 15.50 -30.37 -1.84
C ARG A 303 14.12 -30.94 -1.48
N LYS A 304 13.93 -32.24 -1.68
CA LYS A 304 12.74 -33.00 -1.26
C LYS A 304 12.43 -32.69 0.22
N ARG A 305 11.30 -32.03 0.49
CA ARG A 305 10.65 -32.05 1.81
C ARG A 305 9.94 -33.39 1.93
N GLN A 306 10.32 -34.22 2.89
CA GLN A 306 9.46 -35.29 3.38
C GLN A 306 8.25 -34.64 4.05
N SER A 307 7.07 -34.93 3.51
CA SER A 307 5.78 -34.59 4.08
C SER A 307 5.58 -35.35 5.38
N SER A 308 5.43 -34.63 6.48
CA SER A 308 4.59 -35.11 7.58
C SER A 308 3.33 -34.25 7.58
N GLU A 309 2.20 -34.91 7.36
CA GLU A 309 0.87 -34.31 7.41
C GLU A 309 0.62 -33.78 8.83
N ARG A 310 0.27 -32.51 8.95
CA ARG A 310 -0.52 -32.01 10.08
C ARG A 310 -1.65 -31.16 9.54
N SER A 311 -2.84 -31.67 9.80
CA SER A 311 -4.12 -31.03 9.60
C SER A 311 -4.27 -29.79 10.50
N GLY A 312 -4.89 -28.74 9.96
CA GLY A 312 -5.59 -27.73 10.74
C GLY A 312 -5.11 -26.29 10.55
N ASN A 313 -5.96 -25.45 9.94
CA ASN A 313 -6.65 -24.41 10.72
C ASN A 313 -7.84 -23.83 9.93
N SER A 314 -9.04 -24.34 10.23
CA SER A 314 -10.35 -23.82 9.81
C SER A 314 -10.83 -22.62 10.66
N ARG A 315 -9.93 -22.00 11.43
CA ARG A 315 -10.27 -20.99 12.45
C ARG A 315 -10.33 -19.55 11.90
N ASP A 316 -9.53 -19.20 10.90
CA ASP A 316 -9.53 -17.83 10.35
C ASP A 316 -10.73 -17.54 9.44
N ARG A 317 -11.22 -18.54 8.70
CA ARG A 317 -12.49 -18.41 7.95
C ARG A 317 -13.68 -18.21 8.89
N ARG A 318 -13.76 -18.97 9.99
CA ARG A 318 -14.87 -18.84 10.96
C ARG A 318 -14.90 -17.48 11.67
N ARG A 319 -13.74 -16.91 12.05
CA ARG A 319 -13.70 -15.61 12.75
C ARG A 319 -14.16 -14.43 11.88
N GLN A 320 -13.95 -14.49 10.56
CA GLN A 320 -14.44 -13.44 9.66
C GLN A 320 -15.88 -13.70 9.18
N GLU A 321 -16.28 -14.96 9.00
CA GLU A 321 -17.68 -15.34 8.71
C GLU A 321 -18.63 -14.98 9.88
N GLU A 322 -18.22 -15.20 11.14
CA GLU A 322 -19.03 -14.86 12.32
C GLU A 322 -19.29 -13.33 12.42
N ASN A 323 -18.30 -12.50 12.06
CA ASN A 323 -18.47 -11.04 12.01
C ASN A 323 -19.35 -10.56 10.84
N CYS A 324 -19.48 -11.35 9.78
CA CYS A 324 -20.36 -11.09 8.64
C CYS A 324 -21.80 -11.52 8.90
N GLN A 325 -22.03 -12.67 9.56
CA GLN A 325 -23.38 -13.21 9.78
C GLN A 325 -24.19 -12.40 10.80
N THR A 326 -23.56 -11.74 11.77
CA THR A 326 -24.23 -10.80 12.69
C THR A 326 -24.78 -9.53 12.02
N SER A 327 -24.58 -9.34 10.70
CA SER A 327 -25.08 -8.17 9.95
C SER A 327 -26.33 -8.44 9.10
N GLN A 328 -26.84 -9.68 9.07
CA GLN A 328 -28.10 -10.03 8.38
C GLN A 328 -29.27 -10.28 9.35
N GLY A 329 -29.05 -10.13 10.66
CA GLY A 329 -30.07 -10.29 11.68
C GLY A 329 -29.89 -9.28 12.82
N ALA A 330 -30.17 -8.01 12.54
CA ALA A 330 -30.50 -6.97 13.52
C ALA A 330 -31.14 -5.78 12.81
#